data_AF-A0A397TDQ5-F1
#
_entry.id   AF-A0A397TDQ5-F1
#
_cell.length_a   1.000
_cell.length_b   1.000
_cell.length_c   1.000
_cell.angle_alpha   90.00
_cell.angle_beta   90.00
_cell.angle_gamma   90.00
#
_symmetry.space_group_name_H-M   'P 1'
#
loop_
_entity.id
_entity.type
_entity.pdbx_description
1 polymer ?
#
loop_
_entity_poly.entity_id
_entity_poly.type
_entity_poly.pdbx_seq_one_letter_code
_entity_poly.pdbx_strand_id
1 'polypeptide(L)'
;MSTSTAEHDSYLVENWDTETLIDYLKEQNLKLDDKKHYDILRNREIVGQDFLDMSKEDFMQTGLEMGPAMRLAKETPTSTSSIV
;
A
#
# COMPACT_ATOMS: atom_id res chain seq x y z
N MET A 1 13.24 -33.08 5.24
CA MET A 1 12.04 -32.98 6.07
C MET A 1 12.39 -32.21 7.34
N SER A 2 11.75 -31.06 7.50
CA SER A 2 11.62 -30.21 8.71
C SER A 2 12.85 -29.53 9.31
N THR A 3 12.91 -28.20 9.12
CA THR A 3 13.09 -27.19 10.18
C THR A 3 12.06 -26.08 9.90
N SER A 4 11.02 -25.97 10.74
CA SER A 4 10.83 -24.87 11.73
C SER A 4 10.23 -23.61 11.07
N THR A 5 8.92 -23.39 11.08
CA THR A 5 8.09 -22.86 12.19
C THR A 5 8.46 -21.41 12.59
N ALA A 6 7.57 -20.49 12.18
CA ALA A 6 7.22 -19.21 12.82
C ALA A 6 8.26 -18.08 12.88
N GLU A 7 8.59 -17.42 11.75
CA GLU A 7 9.31 -16.13 11.75
C GLU A 7 8.95 -15.16 10.60
N HIS A 8 7.77 -15.22 9.97
CA HIS A 8 7.43 -14.26 8.89
C HIS A 8 6.16 -13.43 9.11
N ASP A 9 5.66 -13.37 10.34
CA ASP A 9 4.36 -12.75 10.66
C ASP A 9 4.36 -11.20 10.66
N SER A 10 5.50 -10.53 10.44
CA SER A 10 5.57 -9.06 10.35
C SER A 10 6.07 -8.50 9.01
N TYR A 11 6.45 -9.35 8.06
CA TYR A 11 7.08 -8.93 6.80
C TYR A 11 6.17 -9.01 5.57
N LEU A 12 4.99 -9.61 5.70
CA LEU A 12 4.05 -9.71 4.59
C LEU A 12 3.07 -8.54 4.70
N VAL A 13 3.29 -7.52 3.88
CA VAL A 13 2.38 -6.37 3.69
C VAL A 13 0.93 -6.82 3.60
N GLU A 14 0.68 -7.98 2.99
CA GLU A 14 -0.64 -8.62 2.86
C GLU A 14 -1.45 -8.69 4.17
N ASN A 15 -0.80 -8.87 5.32
CA ASN A 15 -1.49 -9.03 6.61
C ASN A 15 -1.65 -7.72 7.40
N TRP A 16 -1.20 -6.59 6.86
CA TRP A 16 -1.27 -5.32 7.58
C TRP A 16 -2.69 -4.75 7.60
N ASP A 17 -3.11 -4.28 8.77
CA ASP A 17 -4.28 -3.41 8.86
C ASP A 17 -4.00 -2.03 8.25
N THR A 18 -5.04 -1.23 8.10
CA THR A 18 -4.95 0.08 7.44
C THR A 18 -3.98 1.03 8.14
N GLU A 19 -3.89 1.02 9.47
CA GLU A 19 -2.99 1.92 10.20
C GLU A 19 -1.52 1.48 10.08
N THR A 20 -1.25 0.17 10.17
CA THR A 20 0.09 -0.40 9.96
C THR A 20 0.58 -0.10 8.54
N LEU A 21 -0.30 -0.23 7.54
CA LEU A 21 0.01 0.15 6.16
C LEU A 21 0.34 1.65 6.05
N ILE A 22 -0.46 2.52 6.67
CA ILE A 22 -0.22 3.98 6.62
C ILE A 22 1.09 4.36 7.30
N ASP A 23 1.43 3.74 8.43
CA ASP A 23 2.69 3.99 9.12
C ASP A 23 3.89 3.63 8.23
N TYR A 24 3.84 2.47 7.56
CA TYR A 24 4.84 2.12 6.53
C TYR A 24 4.93 3.15 5.41
N LEU A 25 3.80 3.61 4.86
CA LEU A 25 3.78 4.60 3.77
C LEU A 25 4.31 5.98 4.20
N LYS A 26 4.12 6.37 5.47
CA LYS A 26 4.70 7.58 6.06
C LYS A 26 6.23 7.49 6.11
N GLU A 27 6.77 6.32 6.44
CA GLU A 27 8.21 6.07 6.44
C GLU A 27 8.83 6.18 5.04
N GLN A 28 8.07 5.87 3.98
CA GLN A 28 8.54 6.01 2.59
C GLN A 28 8.67 7.48 2.11
N ASN A 29 8.26 8.47 2.93
CA ASN A 29 8.37 9.90 2.63
C ASN A 29 7.81 10.31 1.25
N LEU A 30 6.63 9.77 0.90
CA LEU A 30 5.95 9.98 -0.39
C LEU A 30 5.41 11.40 -0.59
N LYS A 31 5.66 12.34 0.34
CA LYS A 31 5.11 13.70 0.33
C LYS A 31 3.58 13.70 0.20
N LEU A 32 2.93 12.80 0.94
CA LEU A 32 1.48 12.73 1.06
C LEU A 32 1.04 13.43 2.34
N ASP A 33 0.01 14.25 2.23
CA ASP A 33 -0.71 14.83 3.35
C ASP A 33 -1.57 13.78 4.06
N ASP A 34 -1.52 13.77 5.39
CA ASP A 34 -2.18 12.78 6.24
C ASP A 34 -3.71 12.84 6.14
N LYS A 35 -4.30 14.03 6.19
CA LYS A 35 -5.76 14.20 6.14
C LYS A 35 -6.34 14.09 4.73
N LYS A 36 -5.58 14.49 3.71
CA LYS A 36 -6.07 14.48 2.32
C LYS A 36 -5.91 13.13 1.65
N HIS A 37 -4.87 12.37 1.98
CA HIS A 37 -4.56 11.12 1.27
C HIS A 37 -4.68 9.90 2.16
N TYR A 38 -4.12 9.91 3.38
CA TYR A 38 -4.18 8.73 4.25
C TYR A 38 -5.59 8.52 4.83
N ASP A 39 -6.36 9.59 5.09
CA ASP A 39 -7.77 9.43 5.46
C ASP A 39 -8.61 8.77 4.35
N ILE A 40 -8.21 8.85 3.08
CA ILE A 40 -8.90 8.08 2.02
C ILE A 40 -8.65 6.59 2.22
N LEU A 41 -7.43 6.16 2.54
CA LEU A 41 -7.14 4.76 2.86
C LEU A 41 -7.95 4.28 4.08
N ARG A 42 -8.02 5.10 5.13
CA ARG A 42 -8.84 4.84 6.33
C ARG A 42 -10.32 4.70 6.02
N ASN A 43 -10.89 5.67 5.31
CA ASN A 43 -12.31 5.71 4.99
C ASN A 43 -12.74 4.59 4.04
N ARG A 44 -11.81 4.05 3.26
CA ARG A 44 -12.03 2.92 2.35
C ARG A 44 -11.63 1.58 2.95
N GLU A 45 -11.12 1.57 4.19
CA GLU A 45 -10.65 0.38 4.90
C GLU A 45 -9.62 -0.41 4.08
N ILE A 46 -8.74 0.30 3.34
CA ILE A 46 -7.73 -0.35 2.50
C ILE A 46 -6.69 -0.98 3.42
N VAL A 47 -6.67 -2.30 3.44
CA VAL A 47 -5.68 -3.10 4.16
C VAL A 47 -4.50 -3.40 3.25
N GLY A 48 -3.45 -3.97 3.81
CA GLY A 48 -2.24 -4.29 3.06
C GLY A 48 -2.47 -5.28 1.92
N GLN A 49 -3.35 -6.27 2.07
CA GLN A 49 -3.74 -7.18 0.98
C GLN A 49 -4.35 -6.40 -0.21
N ASP A 50 -5.36 -5.56 0.03
CA ASP A 50 -5.99 -4.74 -1.02
C ASP A 50 -4.95 -3.84 -1.69
N PHE A 51 -4.12 -3.18 -0.88
CA PHE A 51 -3.08 -2.27 -1.35
C PHE A 51 -2.14 -2.92 -2.36
N LEU A 52 -1.74 -4.18 -2.14
CA LEU A 52 -0.85 -4.92 -3.04
C LEU A 52 -1.48 -5.20 -4.42
N ASP A 53 -2.80 -5.35 -4.46
CA ASP A 53 -3.58 -5.61 -5.67
C ASP A 53 -4.01 -4.33 -6.40
N MET A 54 -3.89 -3.17 -5.76
CA MET A 54 -4.33 -1.89 -6.33
C MET A 54 -3.36 -1.34 -7.39
N SER A 55 -3.95 -0.95 -8.52
CA SER A 55 -3.30 -0.13 -9.54
C SER A 55 -3.46 1.37 -9.27
N LYS A 56 -2.74 2.21 -10.03
CA LYS A 56 -2.93 3.67 -10.01
C LYS A 56 -4.39 4.04 -10.29
N GLU A 57 -5.03 3.39 -11.24
CA GLU A 57 -6.43 3.59 -11.60
C GLU A 57 -7.36 3.26 -10.43
N ASP A 58 -7.11 2.17 -9.71
CA ASP A 58 -7.89 1.80 -8.52
C ASP A 58 -7.75 2.86 -7.42
N PHE A 59 -6.53 3.32 -7.15
CA PHE A 59 -6.31 4.45 -6.23
C PHE A 59 -7.08 5.69 -6.67
N MET A 60 -7.12 6.02 -7.97
CA MET A 60 -7.90 7.16 -8.45
C MET A 60 -9.41 6.97 -8.21
N GLN A 61 -9.94 5.76 -8.37
CA GLN A 61 -11.35 5.45 -8.09
C GLN A 61 -11.74 5.61 -6.62
N THR A 62 -10.78 5.51 -5.68
CA THR A 62 -11.04 5.77 -4.26
C THR A 62 -11.31 7.25 -3.94
N GLY A 63 -10.89 8.16 -4.84
CA GLY A 63 -10.93 9.61 -4.67
C GLY A 63 -9.56 10.30 -4.63
N LEU A 64 -8.47 9.57 -4.86
CA LEU A 64 -7.12 10.16 -4.93
C LEU A 64 -6.87 10.83 -6.28
N GLU A 65 -6.25 12.00 -6.23
CA GLU A 65 -5.75 12.66 -7.45
C GLU A 65 -4.59 11.87 -8.08
N MET A 66 -4.37 12.10 -9.38
CA MET A 66 -3.35 11.39 -10.19
C MET A 66 -1.95 11.37 -9.53
N GLY A 67 -1.52 12.47 -8.91
CA GLY A 67 -0.20 12.57 -8.27
C GLY A 67 -0.02 11.62 -7.09
N PRO A 68 -0.87 11.72 -6.04
CA PRO A 68 -0.91 10.77 -4.93
C PRO A 68 -1.10 9.31 -5.36
N ALA A 69 -2.04 9.04 -6.27
CA ALA A 69 -2.30 7.68 -6.78
C ALA A 69 -1.06 7.05 -7.43
N MET A 70 -0.32 7.83 -8.24
CA MET A 70 0.91 7.37 -8.88
C MET A 70 2.02 7.05 -7.87
N ARG A 71 2.10 7.78 -6.74
CA ARG A 71 3.11 7.51 -5.71
C ARG A 71 2.79 6.24 -4.94
N LEU A 72 1.52 6.03 -4.57
CA LEU A 72 1.09 4.81 -3.89
C LEU A 72 1.26 3.57 -4.78
N ALA A 73 0.86 3.66 -6.06
CA ALA A 73 1.02 2.56 -7.00
C ALA A 73 2.48 2.14 -7.24
N LYS A 74 3.47 3.00 -6.98
CA LYS A 74 4.90 2.63 -7.09
C LYS A 74 5.39 1.81 -5.90
N GLU A 75 4.72 1.94 -4.77
CA GLU A 75 5.01 1.17 -3.56
C GLU A 75 4.32 -0.21 -3.60
N THR A 76 3.46 -0.47 -4.59
CA THR A 76 2.92 -1.81 -4.83
C THR A 76 3.96 -2.64 -5.63
N PRO A 77 4.23 -3.90 -5.26
CA PRO A 77 5.23 -4.74 -5.93
C PRO A 77 4.97 -4.92 -7.44
N THR A 78 3.70 -4.79 -7.86
CA THR A 78 3.24 -4.98 -9.23
C THR A 78 3.69 -3.88 -10.19
N SER A 79 4.26 -2.76 -9.73
CA SER A 79 4.73 -1.69 -10.61
C SER A 79 6.10 -1.95 -11.26
N THR A 80 6.72 -3.12 -11.04
CA THR A 80 8.02 -3.49 -11.64
C THR A 80 7.88 -4.51 -12.79
N SER A 81 7.12 -4.18 -13.84
CA SER A 81 7.23 -4.76 -15.22
C SER A 81 6.10 -4.17 -16.08
N SER A 82 6.33 -3.40 -17.16
CA SER A 82 7.07 -3.82 -18.34
C SER A 82 7.75 -2.62 -19.02
N ILE A 83 9.08 -2.62 -19.02
CA ILE A 83 9.86 -2.03 -20.12
C ILE A 83 10.63 -3.22 -20.70
N VAL A 84 10.01 -3.88 -21.68
CA VAL A 84 10.69 -4.76 -22.65
C VAL A 84 10.52 -4.14 -24.02
#